data_AF-A0A7S0BNQ1-F1
#
_entry.id   AF-A0A7S0BNQ1-F1
#
_cell.length_a   1.000
_cell.length_b   1.000
_cell.length_c   1.000
_cell.angle_alpha   90.00
_cell.angle_beta   90.00
_cell.angle_gamma   90.00
#
_symmetry.space_group_name_H-M   'P 1'
#
loop_
_entity.id
_entity.type
_entity.pdbx_description
1 polymer ?
#
loop_
_entity_poly.entity_id
_entity_poly.type
_entity_poly.pdbx_seq_one_letter_code
_entity_poly.pdbx_strand_id
1 'polypeptide(L)'
;CHYCGKTGHWKRECRRRLRGTQENGGRREVMTAEAPKAEAHQERGNRGGVSTWLVDSGASHHMTPERKFFHELRKIEPVRIRTASRAECVAEEAGSIRVTMMGVEYEIQNVLHVPWASGNILSVRTLTKKGYEVRFNPKVAIYR
;
A
#
# COMPACT_ATOMS: atom_id res chain seq x y z
N CYS A 1 12.34 -17.03 -8.60
CA CYS A 1 11.51 -16.02 -9.29
C CYS A 1 10.23 -15.71 -8.51
N HIS A 2 10.08 -14.48 -7.98
CA HIS A 2 8.89 -14.03 -7.23
C HIS A 2 7.64 -13.76 -8.09
N TYR A 3 7.67 -14.03 -9.40
CA TYR A 3 6.51 -13.87 -10.29
C TYR A 3 5.86 -15.22 -10.63
N CYS A 4 6.65 -16.23 -11.01
CA CYS A 4 6.11 -17.54 -11.41
C CYS A 4 6.32 -18.66 -10.36
N GLY A 5 7.00 -18.36 -9.24
CA GLY A 5 7.27 -19.32 -8.17
C GLY A 5 8.39 -20.33 -8.45
N LYS A 6 9.01 -20.35 -9.64
CA LYS A 6 10.12 -21.27 -9.97
C LYS A 6 11.49 -20.72 -9.55
N THR A 7 12.42 -21.61 -9.20
CA THR A 7 13.84 -21.30 -8.91
C THR A 7 14.67 -21.25 -10.21
N GLY A 8 15.92 -20.76 -10.16
CA GLY A 8 16.84 -20.75 -11.31
C GLY A 8 16.80 -19.51 -12.22
N HIS A 9 16.00 -18.48 -11.91
CA HIS A 9 16.02 -17.19 -12.60
C HIS A 9 15.44 -16.06 -11.73
N TRP A 10 15.86 -14.81 -11.98
CA TRP A 10 15.31 -13.64 -11.30
C TRP A 10 13.99 -13.19 -11.92
N LYS A 11 13.19 -12.40 -11.18
CA LYS A 11 11.89 -11.88 -11.68
C LYS A 11 12.02 -11.15 -13.02
N ARG A 12 13.11 -10.42 -13.21
CA ARG A 12 13.42 -9.69 -14.45
C ARG A 12 13.61 -10.62 -15.67
N GLU A 13 14.14 -11.82 -15.47
CA GLU A 13 14.42 -12.82 -16.52
C GLU A 13 13.26 -13.83 -16.72
N CYS A 14 12.11 -13.62 -16.07
CA CYS A 14 11.02 -14.59 -16.12
C CYS A 14 10.34 -14.64 -17.50
N ARG A 15 10.56 -15.72 -18.26
CA ARG A 15 9.94 -15.96 -19.58
C ARG A 15 8.40 -15.84 -19.55
N ARG A 16 7.74 -16.30 -18.47
CA ARG A 16 6.28 -16.19 -18.30
C ARG A 16 5.81 -14.73 -18.18
N ARG A 17 6.64 -13.88 -17.56
CA ARG A 17 6.39 -12.44 -17.42
C ARG A 17 6.59 -11.71 -18.75
N LEU A 18 7.64 -12.08 -19.48
CA LEU A 18 8.01 -11.47 -20.77
C LEU A 18 7.04 -11.85 -21.91
N ARG A 19 6.38 -13.02 -21.84
CA ARG A 19 5.32 -13.40 -22.80
C ARG A 19 4.02 -12.62 -22.61
N GLY A 20 3.68 -12.24 -21.38
CA GLY A 20 2.46 -11.46 -21.08
C GLY A 20 2.51 -9.99 -21.53
N THR A 21 3.67 -9.51 -22.00
CA THR A 21 3.86 -8.15 -22.50
C THR A 21 3.82 -8.04 -24.03
N GLN A 22 3.55 -9.14 -24.77
CA GLN A 22 3.67 -9.14 -26.24
C GLN A 22 2.42 -9.54 -27.05
N GLU A 23 1.23 -9.71 -26.46
CA GLU A 23 0.03 -10.01 -27.25
C GLU A 23 -0.96 -8.85 -27.22
N ASN A 24 -0.75 -7.91 -28.14
CA ASN A 24 -1.74 -6.92 -28.57
C ASN A 24 -2.19 -7.32 -29.98
N GLY A 25 -3.35 -7.98 -30.11
CA GLY A 25 -3.96 -8.25 -31.42
C GLY A 25 -4.97 -9.40 -31.43
N GLY A 26 -6.25 -9.07 -31.64
CA GLY A 26 -7.22 -9.97 -32.26
C GLY A 26 -8.38 -10.47 -31.38
N ARG A 27 -9.57 -9.93 -31.62
CA ARG A 27 -10.90 -10.45 -31.19
C ARG A 27 -11.12 -11.91 -31.60
N ARG A 28 -11.76 -12.70 -30.74
CA ARG A 28 -12.88 -13.62 -31.07
C ARG A 28 -13.59 -14.09 -29.78
N GLU A 29 -14.90 -13.95 -29.75
CA GLU A 29 -15.82 -14.39 -28.70
C GLU A 29 -15.87 -15.92 -28.59
N VAL A 30 -15.94 -16.44 -27.36
CA VAL A 30 -16.61 -17.70 -27.03
C VAL A 30 -17.29 -17.53 -25.68
N MET A 31 -18.62 -17.63 -25.66
CA MET A 31 -19.43 -17.72 -24.45
C MET A 31 -19.44 -19.16 -23.93
N THR A 32 -19.11 -19.36 -22.65
CA THR A 32 -19.58 -20.51 -21.87
C THR A 32 -19.95 -20.01 -20.47
N ALA A 33 -21.15 -20.35 -20.02
CA ALA A 33 -21.69 -19.98 -18.72
C ALA A 33 -21.53 -21.16 -17.76
N GLU A 34 -21.03 -20.91 -16.54
CA GLU A 34 -21.27 -21.80 -15.39
C GLU A 34 -20.98 -21.12 -14.03
N ALA A 35 -22.03 -21.09 -13.19
CA ALA A 35 -22.19 -20.94 -11.73
C ALA A 35 -21.42 -19.87 -10.91
N PRO A 36 -22.11 -19.15 -9.98
CA PRO A 36 -21.54 -18.01 -9.27
C PRO A 36 -20.59 -18.49 -8.17
N LYS A 37 -19.30 -18.24 -8.34
CA LYS A 37 -18.39 -18.13 -7.20
C LYS A 37 -18.33 -16.65 -6.82
N ALA A 38 -18.52 -16.35 -5.54
CA ALA A 38 -18.46 -15.01 -5.00
C ALA A 38 -17.15 -14.33 -5.40
N GLU A 39 -17.20 -13.54 -6.47
CA GLU A 39 -16.09 -12.72 -6.92
C GLU A 39 -16.09 -11.45 -6.07
N ALA A 40 -15.04 -11.28 -5.28
CA ALA A 40 -14.64 -9.98 -4.79
C ALA A 40 -14.56 -9.06 -6.01
N HIS A 41 -15.42 -8.05 -6.06
CA HIS A 41 -15.37 -6.96 -7.04
C HIS A 41 -14.02 -6.25 -6.91
N GLN A 42 -12.99 -6.78 -7.59
CA GLN A 42 -11.81 -6.02 -7.92
C GLN A 42 -12.12 -5.33 -9.24
N GLU A 43 -12.78 -4.18 -9.14
CA GLU A 43 -12.91 -3.25 -10.26
C GLU A 43 -11.50 -2.85 -10.73
N ARG A 44 -11.05 -3.52 -11.79
CA ARG A 44 -9.91 -3.09 -12.61
C ARG A 44 -10.37 -1.93 -13.47
N GLY A 45 -10.49 -0.76 -12.87
CA GLY A 45 -10.61 0.52 -13.56
C GLY A 45 -9.28 1.26 -13.48
N ASN A 46 -8.67 1.53 -14.62
CA ASN A 46 -7.55 2.46 -14.76
C ASN A 46 -7.95 3.86 -14.26
N ARG A 47 -7.72 4.14 -12.98
CA ARG A 47 -7.69 5.48 -12.37
C ARG A 47 -6.30 5.63 -11.76
N GLY A 48 -5.63 6.77 -12.00
CA GLY A 48 -4.26 7.05 -11.54
C GLY A 48 -3.97 6.43 -10.17
N GLY A 49 -2.94 5.58 -10.11
CA GLY A 49 -2.75 4.55 -9.09
C GLY A 49 -3.12 4.99 -7.68
N VAL A 50 -4.25 4.51 -7.18
CA VAL A 50 -4.67 4.70 -5.79
C VAL A 50 -3.64 4.00 -4.90
N SER A 51 -2.83 4.78 -4.19
CA SER A 51 -1.91 4.25 -3.19
C SER A 51 -2.72 3.61 -2.08
N THR A 52 -2.64 2.29 -1.95
CA THR A 52 -3.33 1.58 -0.87
C THR A 52 -2.64 1.88 0.46
N TRP A 53 -3.42 2.28 1.46
CA TRP A 53 -2.97 2.53 2.84
C TRP A 53 -3.46 1.41 3.74
N LEU A 54 -2.55 0.80 4.50
CA LEU A 54 -2.85 -0.19 5.52
C LEU A 54 -3.10 0.50 6.85
N VAL A 55 -4.24 0.26 7.47
CA VAL A 55 -4.56 0.74 8.81
C VAL A 55 -4.12 -0.32 9.81
N ASP A 56 -3.09 -0.03 10.59
CA ASP A 56 -2.39 -1.01 11.41
C ASP A 56 -2.36 -0.58 12.88
N SER A 57 -2.93 -1.41 13.77
CA SER A 57 -2.92 -1.19 15.22
C SER A 57 -1.61 -1.62 15.89
N GLY A 58 -0.82 -2.48 15.23
CA GLY A 58 0.52 -2.89 15.66
C GLY A 58 1.59 -1.86 15.36
N ALA A 59 1.37 -0.99 14.36
CA ALA A 59 2.31 0.06 14.00
C ALA A 59 2.37 1.16 15.06
N SER A 60 3.58 1.59 15.43
CA SER A 60 3.81 2.71 16.35
C SER A 60 3.84 4.07 15.66
N HIS A 61 4.06 4.10 14.35
CA HIS A 61 4.21 5.32 13.55
C HIS A 61 3.49 5.20 12.22
N HIS A 62 3.13 6.34 11.63
CA HIS A 62 2.81 6.41 10.21
C HIS A 62 4.09 6.24 9.39
N MET A 63 4.03 5.50 8.29
CA MET A 63 5.19 5.34 7.41
C MET A 63 4.80 5.12 5.95
N THR A 64 5.67 5.53 5.04
CA THR A 64 5.54 5.26 3.61
C THR A 64 6.92 5.20 2.94
N PRO A 65 7.12 4.34 1.92
CA PRO A 65 8.31 4.40 1.06
C PRO A 65 8.21 5.52 0.00
N GLU A 66 7.02 6.08 -0.23
CA GLU A 66 6.73 6.96 -1.36
C GLU A 66 7.04 8.43 -1.02
N ARG A 67 8.26 8.87 -1.34
CA ARG A 67 8.69 10.26 -1.10
C ARG A 67 7.75 11.29 -1.77
N LYS A 68 7.12 10.93 -2.88
CA LYS A 68 6.19 11.79 -3.64
C LYS A 68 4.89 12.17 -2.89
N PHE A 69 4.55 11.49 -1.79
CA PHE A 69 3.36 11.85 -1.00
C PHE A 69 3.58 13.03 -0.07
N PHE A 70 4.84 13.36 0.20
CA PHE A 70 5.19 14.46 1.09
C PHE A 70 5.11 15.79 0.35
N HIS A 71 4.31 16.70 0.90
CA HIS A 71 4.35 18.12 0.54
C HIS A 71 5.27 18.91 1.48
N GLU A 72 5.60 18.33 2.64
CA GLU A 72 6.62 18.79 3.57
C GLU A 72 7.41 17.55 3.99
N LEU A 73 8.75 17.60 3.91
CA LEU A 73 9.63 16.56 4.41
C LEU A 73 10.86 17.23 5.04
N ARG A 74 11.22 16.79 6.24
CA ARG A 74 12.34 17.33 7.00
C ARG A 74 13.16 16.20 7.60
N LYS A 75 14.44 16.48 7.84
CA LYS A 75 15.29 15.62 8.67
C LYS A 75 14.79 15.62 10.11
N ILE A 76 14.91 14.48 10.77
CA ILE A 76 14.53 14.29 12.18
C ILE A 76 15.65 13.57 12.93
N GLU A 77 15.56 13.56 14.25
CA GLU A 77 16.35 12.61 15.04
C GLU A 77 16.02 11.17 14.61
N PRO A 78 17.04 10.31 14.38
CA PRO A 78 16.84 8.96 13.88
C PRO A 78 15.83 8.14 14.71
N VAL A 79 14.77 7.67 14.08
CA VAL A 79 13.77 6.79 14.70
C VAL A 79 14.08 5.35 14.35
N ARG A 80 14.41 4.53 15.36
CA ARG A 80 14.56 3.08 15.21
C ARG A 80 13.20 2.41 15.08
N ILE A 81 13.03 1.62 14.02
CA ILE A 81 11.82 0.87 13.72
C ILE A 81 12.18 -0.61 13.78
N ARG A 82 11.44 -1.37 14.59
CA ARG A 82 11.52 -2.83 14.61
C ARG A 82 10.29 -3.40 13.91
N THR A 83 10.50 -4.18 12.86
CA THR A 83 9.43 -4.79 12.08
C THR A 83 8.96 -6.11 12.70
N ALA A 84 7.86 -6.66 12.18
CA ALA A 84 7.35 -7.97 12.58
C ALA A 84 8.37 -9.11 12.34
N SER A 85 9.27 -8.96 11.35
CA SER A 85 10.35 -9.93 11.08
C SER A 85 11.55 -9.79 12.01
N ARG A 86 11.47 -8.94 13.04
CA ARG A 86 12.57 -8.54 13.93
C ARG A 86 13.72 -7.82 13.23
N ALA A 87 13.54 -7.44 11.95
CA ALA A 87 14.48 -6.56 11.30
C ALA A 87 14.40 -5.16 11.94
N GLU A 88 15.55 -4.51 12.06
CA GLU A 88 15.65 -3.13 12.50
C GLU A 88 15.97 -2.23 11.31
N CYS A 89 15.30 -1.10 11.21
CA CYS A 89 15.63 -0.04 10.28
C CYS A 89 15.55 1.32 10.98
N VAL A 90 16.08 2.34 10.31
CA VAL A 90 16.13 3.70 10.81
C VAL A 90 15.41 4.61 9.83
N ALA A 91 14.52 5.45 10.34
CA ALA A 91 13.96 6.57 9.60
C ALA A 91 14.64 7.86 10.04
N GLU A 92 15.12 8.64 9.08
CA GLU A 92 15.85 9.90 9.31
C GLU A 92 15.09 11.12 8.80
N GLU A 93 13.98 10.89 8.10
CA GLU A 93 13.11 11.93 7.58
C GLU A 93 11.66 11.66 7.96
N ALA A 94 10.94 12.73 8.27
CA ALA A 94 9.50 12.69 8.48
C ALA A 94 8.85 13.94 7.93
N GLY A 95 7.55 13.88 7.72
CA GLY A 95 6.85 14.98 7.08
C GLY A 95 5.34 14.85 7.14
N SER A 96 4.71 15.68 6.33
CA SER A 96 3.26 15.80 6.23
C SER A 96 2.80 15.35 4.84
N ILE A 97 1.73 14.57 4.81
CA ILE A 97 1.13 14.03 3.58
C ILE A 97 -0.37 14.31 3.59
N ARG A 98 -1.01 14.19 2.42
CA ARG A 98 -2.46 14.19 2.28
C ARG A 98 -2.94 12.83 1.83
N VAL A 99 -3.97 12.31 2.48
CA VAL A 99 -4.56 11.01 2.17
C VAL A 99 -6.05 11.18 1.99
N THR A 100 -6.60 10.72 0.85
CA THR A 100 -8.04 10.69 0.64
C THR A 100 -8.62 9.38 1.14
N MET A 101 -9.54 9.44 2.10
CA MET A 101 -10.24 8.29 2.66
C MET A 101 -11.74 8.54 2.62
N MET A 102 -12.49 7.62 2.02
CA MET A 102 -13.95 7.76 1.83
C MET A 102 -14.37 9.09 1.15
N GLY A 103 -13.55 9.58 0.22
CA GLY A 103 -13.80 10.85 -0.49
C GLY A 103 -13.42 12.12 0.27
N VAL A 104 -12.91 12.00 1.51
CA VAL A 104 -12.47 13.13 2.32
C VAL A 104 -10.94 13.16 2.38
N GLU A 105 -10.33 14.33 2.16
CA GLU A 105 -8.89 14.53 2.29
C GLU A 105 -8.51 14.78 3.77
N TYR A 106 -7.50 14.06 4.24
CA TYR A 106 -6.94 14.19 5.58
C TYR A 106 -5.46 14.54 5.50
N GLU A 107 -5.03 15.53 6.28
CA GLU A 107 -3.62 15.79 6.53
C GLU A 107 -3.10 14.83 7.62
N ILE A 108 -2.10 14.04 7.27
CA ILE A 108 -1.40 13.16 8.21
C ILE A 108 0.01 13.70 8.40
N GLN A 109 0.30 14.13 9.62
CA GLN A 109 1.60 14.70 9.99
C GLN A 109 2.47 13.67 10.71
N ASN A 110 3.77 13.92 10.75
CA ASN A 110 4.78 13.05 11.35
C ASN A 110 4.79 11.64 10.75
N VAL A 111 4.66 11.57 9.42
CA VAL A 111 4.81 10.33 8.66
C VAL A 111 6.28 10.09 8.38
N LEU A 112 6.80 8.93 8.76
CA LEU A 112 8.18 8.54 8.51
C LEU A 112 8.37 8.17 7.04
N HIS A 113 9.42 8.70 6.40
CA HIS A 113 9.85 8.19 5.10
C HIS A 113 10.74 6.97 5.31
N VAL A 114 10.30 5.82 4.80
CA VAL A 114 11.00 4.53 4.96
C VAL A 114 11.11 3.86 3.59
N PRO A 115 12.14 4.15 2.77
CA PRO A 115 12.25 3.69 1.38
C PRO A 115 12.12 2.18 1.19
N TRP A 116 12.51 1.42 2.22
CA TRP A 116 12.54 -0.05 2.22
C TRP A 116 11.22 -0.69 2.65
N ALA A 117 10.25 0.10 3.13
CA ALA A 117 8.96 -0.41 3.55
C ALA A 117 8.19 -0.98 2.35
N SER A 118 7.47 -2.09 2.55
CA SER A 118 6.72 -2.74 1.47
C SER A 118 5.37 -2.09 1.17
N GLY A 119 4.98 -1.05 1.90
CA GLY A 119 3.71 -0.36 1.72
C GLY A 119 3.52 0.84 2.63
N ASN A 120 2.39 1.51 2.48
CA ASN A 120 2.01 2.68 3.26
C ASN A 120 1.20 2.26 4.48
N ILE A 121 1.57 2.74 5.67
CA ILE A 121 0.96 2.35 6.93
C ILE A 121 0.44 3.57 7.67
N LEU A 122 -0.84 3.53 8.05
CA LEU A 122 -1.44 4.40 9.04
C LEU A 122 -1.50 3.70 10.40
N SER A 123 -0.75 4.19 11.38
CA SER A 123 -0.85 3.71 12.76
C SER A 123 -2.17 4.14 13.39
N VAL A 124 -2.99 3.17 13.81
CA VAL A 124 -4.21 3.43 14.62
C VAL A 124 -3.85 4.09 15.93
N ARG A 125 -2.74 3.70 16.55
CA ARG A 125 -2.25 4.30 17.80
C ARG A 125 -1.95 5.78 17.63
N THR A 126 -1.31 6.16 16.52
CA THR A 126 -0.99 7.58 16.26
C THR A 126 -2.23 8.39 15.89
N LEU A 127 -3.17 7.81 15.13
CA LEU A 127 -4.47 8.43 14.83
C LEU A 127 -5.27 8.71 16.10
N THR A 128 -5.47 7.69 16.93
CA THR A 128 -6.27 7.80 18.16
C THR A 128 -5.67 8.79 19.16
N LYS A 129 -4.34 8.85 19.29
CA LYS A 129 -3.66 9.90 20.08
C LYS A 129 -3.94 11.33 19.61
N LYS A 130 -4.29 11.51 18.34
CA LYS A 130 -4.68 12.79 17.74
C LYS A 130 -6.20 13.03 17.76
N GLY A 131 -6.96 12.17 18.43
CA GLY A 131 -8.41 12.30 18.57
C GLY A 131 -9.24 11.64 17.46
N TYR A 132 -8.61 10.98 16.48
CA TYR A 132 -9.35 10.26 15.45
C TYR A 132 -9.98 8.98 16.01
N GLU A 133 -11.16 8.63 15.52
CA GLU A 133 -11.83 7.37 15.82
C GLU A 133 -11.64 6.37 14.68
N VAL A 134 -11.24 5.15 15.01
CA VAL A 134 -11.14 4.04 14.06
C VAL A 134 -12.22 3.01 14.39
N ARG A 135 -13.17 2.81 13.46
CA ARG A 135 -14.26 1.85 13.62
C ARG A 135 -14.03 0.63 12.74
N PHE A 136 -14.18 -0.54 13.34
CA PHE A 136 -14.18 -1.82 12.64
C PHE A 136 -15.62 -2.30 12.46
N ASN A 137 -16.14 -2.08 11.26
CA ASN A 137 -17.40 -2.56 10.76
C ASN A 137 -17.09 -3.61 9.66
N PRO A 138 -18.08 -4.38 9.15
CA PRO A 138 -17.87 -5.25 7.98
C PRO A 138 -17.22 -4.52 6.78
N LYS A 139 -17.27 -3.19 6.78
CA LYS A 139 -16.43 -2.27 6.00
C LYS A 139 -15.69 -1.38 7.00
N VAL A 140 -14.35 -1.36 7.04
CA VAL A 140 -13.58 -0.51 7.98
C VAL A 140 -13.71 0.98 7.62
N ALA A 141 -13.92 1.86 8.61
CA ALA A 141 -14.02 3.31 8.42
C ALA A 141 -13.22 4.10 9.48
N ILE A 142 -12.67 5.26 9.08
CA ILE A 142 -11.95 6.20 9.96
C ILE A 142 -12.71 7.52 10.02
N TYR A 143 -12.85 8.08 11.22
CA TYR A 143 -13.55 9.32 11.53
C TYR A 143 -12.61 10.28 12.28
N ARG A 144 -12.90 11.58 12.22
CA ARG A 144 -12.20 12.64 12.96
C ARG A 144 -13.13 13.27 13.98
#